data_AF-X0SL50-F1
#
_entry.id   AF-X0SL50-F1
#
_cell.length_a   1.000
_cell.length_b   1.000
_cell.length_c   1.000
_cell.angle_alpha   90.00
_cell.angle_beta   90.00
_cell.angle_gamma   90.00
#
_symmetry.space_group_name_H-M   'P 1'
#
loop_
_entity.id
_entity.type
_entity.pdbx_description
1 polymer ?
#
loop_
_entity_poly.entity_id
_entity_poly.type
_entity_poly.pdbx_seq_one_letter_code
_entity_poly.pdbx_strand_id
1 'polypeptide(L)'
;VDGLTVTMLGDLKHGRTVHSLARLLSLFVVRLNYVSPEILRMPSELIEDLSGQGVSQKEFRELDEVLPETDVLYVTRVQKERFEDPKEYEKAKGAYVITPQTMQRAKDEMIVMHPLPRVGEISMELDQDPRAAYFRQMEYGLYLRMALLAMVLGKA
;
A
#
# COMPACT_ATOMS: atom_id res chain seq x y z
N VAL A 1 14.30 2.92 -7.01
CA VAL A 1 13.28 1.98 -6.49
C VAL A 1 13.95 0.73 -5.97
N ASP A 2 15.01 0.24 -6.63
CA ASP A 2 15.79 -0.89 -6.13
C ASP A 2 16.28 -0.69 -4.69
N GLY A 3 16.35 -1.80 -3.96
CA GLY A 3 16.77 -1.87 -2.55
C GLY A 3 15.67 -1.56 -1.54
N LEU A 4 14.51 -1.05 -1.97
CA LEU A 4 13.43 -0.66 -1.05
C LEU A 4 12.62 -1.85 -0.54
N THR A 5 12.18 -1.72 0.72
CA THR A 5 11.20 -2.59 1.37
C THR A 5 9.83 -1.90 1.35
N VAL A 6 8.92 -2.43 0.52
CA VAL A 6 7.55 -1.92 0.36
C VAL A 6 6.60 -2.78 1.17
N THR A 7 5.87 -2.17 2.11
CA THR A 7 4.85 -2.84 2.93
C THR A 7 3.48 -2.40 2.48
N MET A 8 2.65 -3.35 2.03
CA MET A 8 1.27 -3.10 1.61
C MET A 8 0.32 -3.48 2.75
N LEU A 9 -0.56 -2.56 3.14
CA LEU A 9 -1.41 -2.66 4.31
C LEU A 9 -2.90 -2.53 3.95
N GLY A 10 -3.74 -3.42 4.47
CA GLY A 10 -5.21 -3.26 4.44
C GLY A 10 -5.93 -4.35 3.64
N ASP A 11 -6.80 -3.94 2.71
CA ASP A 11 -7.55 -4.86 1.84
C ASP A 11 -6.72 -5.29 0.64
N LEU A 12 -5.88 -6.32 0.85
CA LEU A 12 -4.99 -6.85 -0.18
C LEU A 12 -5.70 -7.84 -1.10
N LYS A 13 -6.81 -8.44 -0.65
CA LYS A 13 -7.60 -9.37 -1.45
C LYS A 13 -8.28 -8.69 -2.62
N HIS A 14 -8.89 -7.53 -2.40
CA HIS A 14 -9.68 -6.83 -3.43
C HIS A 14 -8.97 -5.60 -4.01
N GLY A 15 -7.84 -5.20 -3.43
CA GLY A 15 -7.10 -4.01 -3.81
C GLY A 15 -6.44 -4.09 -5.19
N ARG A 16 -7.18 -3.75 -6.25
CA ARG A 16 -6.65 -3.70 -7.63
C ARG A 16 -5.39 -2.82 -7.76
N THR A 17 -5.31 -1.75 -6.98
CA THR A 17 -4.14 -0.85 -6.96
C THR A 17 -2.91 -1.55 -6.42
N VAL A 18 -3.03 -2.31 -5.32
CA VAL A 18 -1.90 -3.07 -4.75
C VAL A 18 -1.50 -4.24 -5.64
N HIS A 19 -2.45 -4.91 -6.30
CA HIS A 19 -2.12 -5.97 -7.27
C HIS A 19 -1.30 -5.43 -8.44
N SER A 20 -1.75 -4.32 -9.03
CA SER A 20 -1.04 -3.65 -10.13
C SER A 20 0.33 -3.14 -9.67
N LEU A 21 0.40 -2.53 -8.48
CA LEU A 21 1.65 -2.04 -7.92
C LEU A 21 2.65 -3.18 -7.65
N ALA A 22 2.20 -4.30 -7.08
CA ALA A 22 3.06 -5.46 -6.81
C ALA A 22 3.64 -6.04 -8.12
N ARG A 23 2.82 -6.15 -9.16
CA ARG A 23 3.28 -6.58 -10.50
C ARG A 23 4.22 -5.57 -11.15
N LEU A 24 4.01 -4.27 -10.98
CA LEU A 24 4.94 -3.25 -11.49
C LEU A 24 6.28 -3.30 -10.74
N LEU A 25 6.23 -3.49 -9.43
CA LEU A 25 7.40 -3.55 -8.57
C LEU A 25 8.24 -4.81 -8.80
N SER A 26 7.69 -5.88 -9.39
CA SER A 26 8.46 -7.07 -9.77
C SER A 26 9.51 -6.80 -10.85
N LEU A 27 9.40 -5.65 -11.55
CA LEU A 27 10.41 -5.20 -12.50
C LEU A 27 11.66 -4.59 -11.83
N PHE A 28 11.66 -4.48 -10.49
CA PHE A 28 12.73 -3.91 -9.67
C PHE A 28 13.21 -4.89 -8.60
N VAL A 29 14.40 -4.65 -8.06
CA VAL A 29 14.94 -5.44 -6.94
C VAL A 29 14.38 -4.88 -5.63
N VAL A 30 13.22 -5.37 -5.21
CA VAL A 30 12.53 -4.93 -3.99
C VAL A 30 12.15 -6.10 -3.08
N ARG A 31 11.86 -5.78 -1.82
CA ARG A 31 11.18 -6.68 -0.87
C ARG A 31 9.74 -6.23 -0.69
N LEU A 32 8.79 -7.15 -0.85
CA LEU A 32 7.38 -6.89 -0.58
C LEU A 32 6.96 -7.54 0.74
N ASN A 33 6.31 -6.75 1.59
CA ASN A 33 5.69 -7.24 2.81
C ASN A 33 4.19 -6.98 2.75
N TYR A 34 3.40 -7.93 3.26
CA TYR A 34 1.94 -7.86 3.26
C TYR A 34 1.43 -7.86 4.69
N VAL A 35 0.60 -6.88 5.04
CA VAL A 35 -0.06 -6.77 6.33
C VAL A 35 -1.56 -6.62 6.10
N SER A 36 -2.35 -7.58 6.55
CA SER A 36 -3.79 -7.60 6.30
C SER A 36 -4.51 -8.50 7.29
N PRO A 37 -5.81 -8.26 7.56
CA PRO A 37 -6.64 -9.25 8.25
C PRO A 37 -6.66 -10.57 7.45
N GLU A 38 -6.80 -11.70 8.13
CA GLU A 38 -6.75 -13.04 7.49
C GLU A 38 -7.72 -13.16 6.30
N ILE A 39 -8.92 -12.58 6.42
CA ILE A 39 -9.95 -12.61 5.37
C ILE A 39 -9.65 -11.72 4.15
N LEU A 40 -8.66 -10.82 4.24
CA LEU A 40 -8.28 -9.87 3.20
C LEU A 40 -6.83 -10.05 2.72
N ARG A 41 -6.25 -11.25 2.91
CA ARG A 41 -4.89 -11.57 2.46
C ARG A 41 -4.71 -11.40 0.96
N MET A 42 -3.47 -11.14 0.56
CA MET A 42 -3.06 -11.09 -0.84
C MET A 42 -3.38 -12.43 -1.53
N PRO A 43 -3.97 -12.44 -2.74
CA PRO A 43 -4.30 -13.69 -3.42
C PRO A 43 -3.08 -14.60 -3.62
N SER A 44 -3.21 -15.89 -3.31
CA SER A 44 -2.10 -16.86 -3.39
C SER A 44 -1.51 -16.96 -4.79
N GLU A 45 -2.35 -16.96 -5.82
CA GLU A 45 -1.93 -16.96 -7.23
C GLU A 45 -0.97 -15.81 -7.55
N LEU A 46 -1.24 -14.62 -6.99
CA LEU A 46 -0.37 -13.45 -7.20
C LEU A 46 0.94 -13.57 -6.41
N ILE A 47 0.92 -14.13 -5.20
CA ILE A 47 2.14 -14.39 -4.42
C ILE A 47 3.03 -15.39 -5.18
N GLU A 48 2.44 -16.46 -5.71
CA GLU A 48 3.12 -17.49 -6.50
C GLU A 48 3.70 -16.92 -7.80
N ASP A 49 2.91 -16.14 -8.56
CA ASP A 49 3.36 -15.43 -9.77
C ASP A 49 4.61 -14.57 -9.50
N LEU A 50 4.62 -13.82 -8.40
CA LEU A 50 5.71 -12.92 -8.03
C LEU A 50 6.92 -13.70 -7.49
N SER A 51 6.68 -14.81 -6.79
CA SER A 51 7.73 -15.73 -6.33
C SER A 51 8.45 -16.38 -7.51
N GLY A 52 7.71 -16.79 -8.55
CA GLY A 52 8.27 -17.31 -9.79
C GLY A 52 9.15 -16.30 -10.55
N GLN A 53 8.98 -15.00 -10.29
CA GLN A 53 9.83 -13.92 -10.80
C GLN A 53 11.01 -13.58 -9.86
N GLY A 54 11.15 -14.28 -8.73
CA GLY A 54 12.23 -14.06 -7.77
C GLY A 54 12.02 -12.91 -6.79
N VAL A 55 10.79 -12.39 -6.67
CA VAL A 55 10.50 -11.29 -5.72
C VAL A 55 10.46 -11.83 -4.30
N SER A 56 11.26 -11.22 -3.40
CA SER A 56 11.25 -11.56 -1.97
C SER A 56 9.96 -11.06 -1.31
N GLN A 57 9.19 -11.97 -0.71
CA GLN A 57 7.88 -11.68 -0.13
C GLN A 57 7.75 -12.21 1.30
N LYS A 58 7.07 -11.48 2.19
CA LYS A 58 6.70 -11.95 3.53
C LYS A 58 5.31 -11.45 3.94
N GLU A 59 4.60 -12.25 4.72
CA GLU A 59 3.31 -11.89 5.31
C GLU A 59 3.45 -11.68 6.82
N PHE A 60 2.77 -10.66 7.33
CA PHE A 60 2.74 -10.30 8.74
C PHE A 60 1.30 -10.02 9.19
N ARG A 61 1.02 -10.26 10.47
CA ARG A 61 -0.27 -9.93 11.08
C ARG A 61 -0.27 -8.54 11.69
N GLU A 62 0.83 -8.15 12.32
CA GLU A 62 0.95 -6.87 12.98
C GLU A 62 1.91 -5.96 12.21
N LEU A 63 1.48 -4.71 11.97
CA LEU A 63 2.32 -3.73 11.29
C LEU A 63 3.61 -3.45 12.07
N ASP A 64 3.52 -3.46 13.39
CA ASP A 64 4.60 -3.17 14.32
C ASP A 64 5.83 -4.07 14.15
N GLU A 65 5.64 -5.30 13.69
CA GLU A 65 6.72 -6.27 13.45
C GLU A 65 7.61 -5.88 12.26
N VAL A 66 7.04 -5.18 11.27
CA VAL A 66 7.69 -4.92 9.98
C VAL A 66 7.97 -3.44 9.74
N LEU A 67 7.23 -2.54 10.40
CA LEU A 67 7.34 -1.09 10.23
C LEU A 67 8.76 -0.51 10.37
N PRO A 68 9.62 -1.00 11.31
CA PRO A 68 10.99 -0.51 11.42
C PRO A 68 11.86 -0.81 10.19
N GLU A 69 11.49 -1.82 9.39
CA GLU A 69 12.21 -2.19 8.16
C GLU A 69 11.59 -1.57 6.89
N THR A 70 10.36 -1.04 6.98
CA THR A 70 9.62 -0.48 5.86
C THR A 70 10.21 0.84 5.37
N ASP A 71 10.42 0.97 4.06
CA ASP A 71 10.78 2.24 3.40
C ASP A 71 9.55 2.93 2.79
N VAL A 72 8.58 2.13 2.31
CA VAL A 72 7.31 2.62 1.76
C VAL A 72 6.16 1.84 2.38
N LEU A 73 5.30 2.52 3.14
CA LEU A 73 4.03 1.96 3.61
C LEU A 73 2.91 2.38 2.67
N TYR A 74 2.39 1.43 1.90
CA TYR A 74 1.29 1.62 0.98
C TYR A 74 -0.01 1.14 1.63
N VAL A 75 -0.78 2.08 2.16
CA VAL A 75 -2.02 1.81 2.90
C VAL A 75 -3.20 1.76 1.93
N THR A 76 -4.17 0.89 2.20
CA THR A 76 -5.41 0.76 1.44
C THR A 76 -6.62 0.79 2.36
N ARG A 77 -7.72 1.38 1.88
CA ARG A 77 -9.01 1.32 2.59
C ARG A 77 -9.62 -0.07 2.52
N VAL A 78 -10.32 -0.47 3.58
CA VAL A 78 -11.20 -1.64 3.55
C VAL A 78 -12.43 -1.31 2.70
N GLN A 79 -12.69 -2.11 1.66
CA GLN A 79 -13.77 -1.85 0.71
C GLN A 79 -15.10 -2.41 1.23
N LYS A 80 -15.88 -1.60 1.95
CA LYS A 80 -17.21 -1.98 2.49
C LYS A 80 -18.09 -2.67 1.45
N GLU A 81 -18.06 -2.17 0.22
CA GLU A 81 -18.84 -2.67 -0.92
C GLU A 81 -18.49 -4.10 -1.36
N ARG A 82 -17.44 -4.73 -0.82
CA ARG A 82 -16.99 -6.10 -1.15
C ARG A 82 -17.36 -7.15 -0.12
N PHE A 83 -17.95 -6.75 1.01
CA PHE A 83 -18.38 -7.67 2.05
C PHE A 83 -19.85 -8.01 1.90
N GLU A 84 -20.16 -9.30 1.92
CA GLU A 84 -21.56 -9.78 1.94
C GLU A 84 -22.15 -9.66 3.35
N ASP A 85 -21.37 -9.95 4.39
CA ASP A 85 -21.75 -9.79 5.79
C ASP A 85 -21.19 -8.47 6.38
N PRO A 86 -22.07 -7.52 6.79
CA PRO A 86 -21.67 -6.32 7.49
C PRO A 86 -20.83 -6.56 8.76
N LYS A 87 -20.97 -7.72 9.43
CA LYS A 87 -20.19 -8.04 10.63
C LYS A 87 -18.73 -8.33 10.31
N GLU A 88 -18.44 -8.99 9.19
CA GLU A 88 -17.07 -9.21 8.73
C GLU A 88 -16.39 -7.89 8.37
N TYR A 89 -17.15 -6.99 7.73
CA TYR A 89 -16.68 -5.64 7.45
C TYR A 89 -16.32 -4.89 8.74
N GLU A 90 -17.19 -4.84 9.75
CA GLU A 90 -16.89 -4.10 10.99
C GLU A 90 -15.72 -4.71 11.78
N LYS A 91 -15.43 -6.02 11.63
CA LYS A 91 -14.22 -6.64 12.21
C LYS A 91 -12.94 -6.24 11.47
N ALA A 92 -13.00 -6.11 10.14
CA ALA A 92 -11.84 -5.74 9.34
C ALA A 92 -11.59 -4.22 9.31
N LYS A 93 -12.66 -3.43 9.37
CA LYS A 93 -12.63 -1.98 9.38
C LYS A 93 -11.98 -1.49 10.67
N GLY A 94 -10.91 -0.71 10.54
CA GLY A 94 -10.16 -0.19 11.68
C GLY A 94 -9.23 -1.21 12.32
N ALA A 95 -9.07 -2.41 11.75
CA ALA A 95 -8.04 -3.36 12.18
C ALA A 95 -6.63 -2.74 12.12
N TYR A 96 -6.42 -1.82 11.18
CA TYR A 96 -5.21 -1.02 11.09
C TYR A 96 -5.58 0.44 10.92
N VAL A 97 -5.10 1.28 11.83
CA VAL A 97 -5.22 2.73 11.78
C VAL A 97 -3.83 3.31 11.98
N ILE A 98 -3.35 4.06 10.99
CA ILE A 98 -2.05 4.72 11.07
C ILE A 98 -2.21 6.04 11.80
N THR A 99 -1.53 6.19 12.93
CA THR A 99 -1.52 7.39 13.74
C THR A 99 -0.09 7.92 13.92
N PRO A 100 0.09 9.16 14.43
CA PRO A 100 1.42 9.65 14.79
C PRO A 100 2.18 8.73 15.76
N GLN A 101 1.47 8.02 16.65
CA GLN A 101 2.08 7.06 17.57
C GLN A 101 2.62 5.83 16.84
N THR A 102 1.88 5.28 15.87
CA THR A 102 2.39 4.20 14.99
C THR A 102 3.70 4.61 14.32
N MET A 103 3.75 5.86 13.86
CA MET A 103 4.88 6.40 13.10
C MET A 103 6.13 6.71 13.93
N GLN A 104 6.09 6.58 15.25
CA GLN A 104 7.28 6.67 16.11
C GLN A 104 8.24 5.50 15.90
N ARG A 105 7.75 4.36 15.42
CA ARG A 105 8.55 3.16 15.14
C ARG A 105 9.03 3.08 13.68
N ALA A 106 8.53 3.95 12.82
CA ALA A 106 8.90 4.00 11.42
C ALA A 106 10.26 4.69 11.25
N LYS A 107 10.97 4.37 10.16
CA LYS A 107 12.21 5.07 9.81
C LYS A 107 11.95 6.56 9.57
N ASP A 108 12.98 7.36 9.74
CA ASP A 108 12.92 8.81 9.50
C ASP A 108 12.69 9.13 8.01
N GLU A 109 13.33 8.37 7.10
CA GLU A 109 13.24 8.58 5.65
C GLU A 109 12.10 7.79 4.96
N MET A 110 11.30 7.06 5.74
CA MET A 110 10.19 6.26 5.20
C MET A 110 9.04 7.16 4.72
N ILE A 111 8.26 6.71 3.74
CA ILE A 111 7.07 7.42 3.26
C ILE A 111 5.78 6.60 3.42
N VAL A 112 4.67 7.31 3.65
CA VAL A 112 3.31 6.75 3.69
C VAL A 112 2.55 7.16 2.43
N MET A 113 2.09 6.17 1.68
CA MET A 113 1.33 6.32 0.45
C MET A 113 -0.08 5.75 0.61
N HIS A 114 -1.04 6.31 -0.14
CA HIS A 114 -2.43 5.87 -0.11
C HIS A 114 -3.11 6.25 -1.44
N PRO A 115 -3.84 5.33 -2.11
CA PRO A 115 -4.48 5.61 -3.40
C PRO A 115 -5.65 6.58 -3.32
N LEU A 116 -6.18 6.80 -2.10
CA LEU A 116 -7.36 7.61 -1.79
C LEU A 116 -8.67 7.08 -2.44
N PRO A 117 -9.85 7.51 -1.97
CA PRO A 117 -10.10 8.30 -0.74
C PRO A 117 -9.77 7.50 0.52
N ARG A 118 -9.39 8.19 1.60
CA ARG A 118 -9.26 7.59 2.92
C ARG A 118 -10.54 7.73 3.74
N VAL A 119 -10.84 6.77 4.62
CA VAL A 119 -12.06 6.80 5.45
C VAL A 119 -11.74 6.87 6.94
N GLY A 120 -10.79 6.06 7.42
CA GLY A 120 -10.40 6.03 8.83
C GLY A 120 -9.12 5.24 9.11
N GLU A 121 -8.52 4.63 8.09
CA GLU A 121 -7.29 3.86 8.13
C GLU A 121 -6.02 4.73 8.29
N ILE A 122 -6.13 6.04 8.09
CA ILE A 122 -5.06 7.02 8.36
C ILE A 122 -5.66 8.19 9.13
N SER A 123 -5.11 8.51 10.31
CA SER A 123 -5.50 9.68 11.10
C SER A 123 -5.19 10.99 10.37
N MET A 124 -6.07 11.98 10.50
CA MET A 124 -5.85 13.33 9.95
C MET A 124 -4.67 14.04 10.60
N GLU A 125 -4.31 13.66 11.83
CA GLU A 125 -3.13 14.21 12.51
C GLU A 125 -1.82 13.89 11.76
N LEU A 126 -1.83 12.83 10.94
CA LEU A 126 -0.68 12.44 10.14
C LEU A 126 -0.43 13.37 8.94
N ASP A 127 -1.38 14.23 8.58
CA ASP A 127 -1.25 15.12 7.41
C ASP A 127 -0.07 16.08 7.52
N GLN A 128 0.35 16.40 8.75
CA GLN A 128 1.48 17.28 9.03
C GLN A 128 2.82 16.55 9.09
N ASP A 129 2.82 15.21 9.07
CA ASP A 129 4.06 14.44 9.05
C ASP A 129 4.71 14.56 7.65
N PRO A 130 5.98 14.97 7.52
CA PRO A 130 6.64 15.11 6.21
C PRO A 130 6.65 13.80 5.40
N ARG A 131 6.59 12.66 6.08
CA ARG A 131 6.54 11.31 5.49
C ARG A 131 5.19 11.00 4.86
N ALA A 132 4.13 11.74 5.18
CA ALA A 132 2.82 11.61 4.55
C ALA A 132 2.88 12.08 3.09
N ALA A 133 2.96 11.14 2.16
CA ALA A 133 3.16 11.41 0.73
C ALA A 133 1.88 11.30 -0.11
N TYR A 134 0.76 10.84 0.45
CA TYR A 134 -0.46 10.55 -0.32
C TYR A 134 -1.06 11.76 -1.05
N PHE A 135 -0.91 13.00 -0.54
CA PHE A 135 -1.34 14.19 -1.30
C PHE A 135 -0.37 14.53 -2.44
N ARG A 136 0.95 14.46 -2.21
CA ARG A 136 1.97 14.61 -3.26
C ARG A 136 1.81 13.55 -4.35
N GLN A 137 1.49 12.32 -3.96
CA GLN A 137 1.18 11.22 -4.87
C GLN A 137 0.01 11.56 -5.81
N MET A 138 -1.04 12.23 -5.33
CA MET A 138 -2.16 12.64 -6.19
C MET A 138 -1.72 13.68 -7.22
N GLU A 139 -0.90 14.65 -6.81
CA GLU A 139 -0.34 15.65 -7.71
C GLU A 139 0.54 14.99 -8.78
N TYR A 140 1.40 14.05 -8.40
CA TYR A 140 2.22 13.28 -9.34
C TYR A 140 1.36 12.50 -10.35
N GLY A 141 0.17 12.07 -9.96
CA GLY A 141 -0.80 11.46 -10.87
C GLY A 141 -1.30 12.40 -11.99
N LEU A 142 -1.27 13.72 -11.81
CA LEU A 142 -1.58 14.68 -12.88
C LEU A 142 -0.45 14.68 -13.92
N TYR A 143 0.79 14.93 -13.48
CA TYR A 143 1.94 15.02 -14.38
C TYR A 143 2.21 13.71 -15.12
N LEU A 144 2.04 12.57 -14.45
CA LEU A 144 2.25 11.25 -15.06
C LEU A 144 1.23 10.97 -16.16
N ARG A 145 -0.03 11.37 -15.98
CA ARG A 145 -1.07 11.25 -17.02
C ARG A 145 -0.84 12.21 -18.19
N MET A 146 -0.39 13.43 -17.92
CA MET A 146 -0.01 14.38 -18.97
C MET A 146 1.12 13.81 -19.84
N ALA A 147 2.18 13.28 -19.22
CA ALA A 147 3.30 12.65 -19.92
C ALA A 147 2.84 11.43 -20.73
N LEU A 148 2.02 10.56 -20.15
CA LEU A 148 1.48 9.39 -20.83
C LEU A 148 0.66 9.76 -22.07
N LEU A 149 -0.23 10.76 -21.95
CA LEU A 149 -1.03 11.25 -23.08
C LEU A 149 -0.14 11.89 -24.16
N ALA A 150 0.87 12.67 -23.76
CA ALA A 150 1.82 13.25 -24.71
C ALA A 150 2.57 12.16 -25.50
N MET A 151 3.05 11.11 -24.83
CA MET A 151 3.73 9.98 -25.49
C MET A 151 2.81 9.25 -26.47
N VAL A 152 1.59 8.90 -26.05
CA VAL A 152 0.63 8.16 -26.89
C VAL A 152 0.20 8.97 -28.11
N LEU A 153 0.13 10.30 -28.00
CA LEU A 153 -0.27 11.20 -29.08
C LEU A 153 0.91 11.71 -29.92
N GLY A 154 2.14 11.23 -29.68
CA GLY A 154 3.34 11.65 -30.42
C GLY A 154 3.73 13.12 -30.20
N LYS A 155 3.56 13.60 -28.97
CA LYS A 155 3.85 14.97 -28.51
C LYS A 155 4.96 15.03 -27.45
N ALA A 156 5.61 13.90 -27.18
CA ALA A 156 6.73 13.78 -26.25
C ALA A 156 8.07 14.10 -26.93
#